data_AF-A0A1Q4R0E6-F1
#
_entry.id   AF-A0A1Q4R0E6-F1
#
_cell.length_a   1.000
_cell.length_b   1.000
_cell.length_c   1.000
_cell.angle_alpha   90.00
_cell.angle_beta   90.00
_cell.angle_gamma   90.00
#
_symmetry.space_group_name_H-M   'P 1'
#
loop_
_entity.id
_entity.type
_entity.pdbx_description
1 polymer ?
#
loop_
_entity_poly.entity_id
_entity_poly.type
_entity_poly.pdbx_seq_one_letter_code
_entity_poly.pdbx_strand_id
1 'polypeptide(L)'
;MKSLVRFGHRMLLAGAAIAGTTMGLNLPAWALPEEVILQKLETVPMYMLITDDGQPIFASVEGENGEEPIGVTGVFVSPSDAENLVLARREEAKTLLEAEQAKANQDPAAISILTEQYALWQEANILPIGLDRIYQFAQSDDAENLTFKFFPTVEQLEAASQVIENDSFPGVPLFFLSIQSTDESGNPITTFPTLEAGGQIPIFFEVDPILEQIQGFENQDNLSINVMALEVFISKLANDDLPEDEQNFLKEMTLIPAEESALLIQQIIESTSGESGSTSE
;
A
#
# COMPACT_ATOMS: atom_id res chain seq x y z
N MET A 1 -12.13 -4.12 -34.40
CA MET A 1 -10.82 -3.76 -34.98
C MET A 1 -10.07 -3.04 -33.87
N LYS A 2 -8.94 -3.59 -33.41
CA LYS A 2 -8.20 -3.14 -32.23
C LYS A 2 -7.27 -1.99 -32.64
N SER A 3 -7.24 -0.91 -31.86
CA SER A 3 -6.34 0.24 -32.04
C SER A 3 -5.82 0.61 -30.65
N LEU A 4 -4.66 0.10 -30.24
CA LEU A 4 -3.35 0.77 -30.26
C LEU A 4 -3.34 2.13 -29.53
N VAL A 5 -3.16 2.10 -28.22
CA VAL A 5 -2.63 3.23 -27.43
C VAL A 5 -1.11 3.24 -27.64
N ARG A 6 -0.52 4.42 -27.88
CA ARG A 6 0.92 4.58 -28.16
C ARG A 6 1.58 5.27 -26.97
N PHE A 7 2.45 4.54 -26.27
CA PHE A 7 3.24 5.04 -25.13
C PHE A 7 4.54 5.69 -25.65
N GLY A 8 4.79 6.95 -25.30
CA GLY A 8 5.96 7.71 -25.76
C GLY A 8 6.96 7.98 -24.63
N HIS A 9 8.19 7.50 -24.78
CA HIS A 9 9.33 7.88 -23.94
C HIS A 9 9.86 9.27 -24.33
N ARG A 10 10.16 10.14 -23.35
CA ARG A 10 11.26 11.12 -23.46
C ARG A 10 11.62 11.86 -22.16
N MET A 11 12.87 11.64 -21.72
CA MET A 11 13.64 12.51 -20.83
C MET A 11 13.90 13.89 -21.46
N LEU A 12 13.93 14.95 -20.65
CA LEU A 12 14.61 16.20 -21.03
C LEU A 12 15.22 16.91 -19.80
N LEU A 13 16.55 16.79 -19.71
CA LEU A 13 17.45 17.75 -19.06
C LEU A 13 17.56 19.00 -19.94
N ALA A 14 17.36 20.20 -19.38
CA ALA A 14 18.14 21.42 -19.68
C ALA A 14 17.68 22.59 -18.80
N GLY A 15 18.62 23.14 -18.02
CA GLY A 15 18.40 24.32 -17.19
C GLY A 15 18.56 25.65 -17.92
N ALA A 16 18.16 26.73 -17.24
CA ALA A 16 18.61 28.08 -17.49
C ALA A 16 18.66 28.86 -16.16
N ALA A 17 19.82 29.44 -15.87
CA ALA A 17 20.09 30.21 -14.67
C ALA A 17 19.41 31.59 -14.71
N ILE A 18 18.86 32.04 -13.58
CA ILE A 18 18.65 33.47 -13.32
C ILE A 18 19.34 33.85 -12.01
N ALA A 19 20.33 34.71 -12.15
CA ALA A 19 21.04 35.35 -11.05
C ALA A 19 20.24 36.53 -10.50
N GLY A 20 20.14 36.59 -9.18
CA GLY A 20 20.23 37.85 -8.43
C GLY A 20 18.92 38.57 -8.07
N THR A 21 18.41 38.32 -6.87
CA THR A 21 18.01 39.39 -5.93
C THR A 21 17.98 38.82 -4.51
N THR A 22 18.75 39.44 -3.63
CA THR A 22 18.91 39.06 -2.23
C THR A 22 17.77 39.64 -1.40
N MET A 23 16.77 38.82 -1.10
CA MET A 23 15.89 39.01 0.06
C MET A 23 15.85 37.69 0.81
N GLY A 24 16.39 37.71 2.03
CA GLY A 24 16.47 36.53 2.89
C GLY A 24 15.07 36.06 3.29
N LEU A 25 14.60 35.03 2.61
CA LEU A 25 13.74 34.01 3.20
C LEU A 25 14.57 32.73 3.16
N ASN A 26 15.15 32.36 4.29
CA ASN A 26 15.56 30.98 4.53
C ASN A 26 14.27 30.21 4.77
N LEU A 27 13.62 29.76 3.70
CA LEU A 27 12.78 28.58 3.80
C LEU A 27 13.75 27.40 3.64
N PRO A 28 13.91 26.55 4.66
CA PRO A 28 14.59 25.27 4.45
C PRO A 28 14.02 24.57 3.21
N ALA A 29 14.80 23.73 2.55
CA ALA A 29 14.19 22.65 1.80
C ALA A 29 13.49 21.78 2.84
N TRP A 30 12.16 21.75 2.85
CA TRP A 30 11.39 20.95 3.81
C TRP A 30 10.81 19.76 3.07
N ALA A 31 11.15 18.54 3.48
CA ALA A 31 10.27 17.39 3.27
C ALA A 31 8.84 17.73 3.72
N LEU A 32 7.89 16.90 3.30
CA LEU A 32 6.58 16.91 3.95
C LEU A 32 6.78 16.78 5.47
N PRO A 33 6.19 17.69 6.28
CA PRO A 33 6.22 17.51 7.72
C PRO A 33 5.73 16.11 8.06
N GLU A 34 6.38 15.45 9.01
CA GLU A 34 6.04 14.08 9.40
C GLU A 34 4.53 13.94 9.68
N GLU A 35 3.95 14.92 10.37
CA GLU A 35 2.50 15.02 10.61
C GLU A 35 1.64 14.90 9.33
N VAL A 36 2.09 15.51 8.23
CA VAL A 36 1.40 15.47 6.94
C VAL A 36 1.52 14.10 6.29
N ILE A 37 2.67 13.42 6.45
CA ILE A 37 2.85 12.04 6.00
C ILE A 37 1.91 11.13 6.77
N LEU A 38 1.92 11.22 8.11
CA LEU A 38 1.07 10.40 8.99
C LEU A 38 -0.41 10.58 8.67
N GLN A 39 -0.87 11.83 8.54
CA GLN A 39 -2.26 12.11 8.19
C GLN A 39 -2.69 11.48 6.86
N LYS A 40 -1.80 11.43 5.86
CA LYS A 40 -2.07 10.79 4.57
C LYS A 40 -2.16 9.27 4.67
N LEU A 41 -1.37 8.66 5.55
CA LEU A 41 -1.31 7.21 5.71
C LEU A 41 -2.39 6.70 6.69
N GLU A 42 -2.89 7.53 7.60
CA GLU A 42 -3.91 7.17 8.59
C GLU A 42 -5.22 6.69 7.95
N THR A 43 -5.56 7.23 6.77
CA THR A 43 -6.81 6.90 6.07
C THR A 43 -6.79 5.53 5.39
N VAL A 44 -5.66 4.82 5.43
CA VAL A 44 -5.49 3.53 4.77
C VAL A 44 -5.34 2.43 5.82
N PRO A 45 -6.38 1.59 6.02
CA PRO A 45 -6.26 0.42 6.85
C PRO A 45 -5.48 -0.67 6.09
N MET A 46 -4.62 -1.35 6.83
CA MET A 46 -3.85 -2.50 6.41
C MET A 46 -4.03 -3.61 7.44
N TYR A 47 -3.70 -4.85 7.09
CA TYR A 47 -3.96 -6.00 7.95
C TYR A 47 -2.67 -6.75 8.25
N MET A 48 -2.35 -6.91 9.52
CA MET A 48 -1.18 -7.68 9.97
C MET A 48 -1.62 -8.94 10.67
N LEU A 49 -0.78 -9.98 10.59
CA LEU A 49 -0.98 -11.20 11.37
C LEU A 49 -0.28 -11.05 12.72
N ILE A 50 -1.03 -11.26 13.80
CA ILE A 50 -0.52 -11.19 15.17
C ILE A 50 -0.91 -12.46 15.95
N THR A 51 -0.19 -12.77 17.02
CA THR A 51 -0.62 -13.76 18.01
C THR A 51 -1.71 -13.20 18.92
N ASP A 52 -2.33 -14.06 19.74
CA ASP A 52 -3.29 -13.64 20.78
C ASP A 52 -2.71 -12.62 21.77
N ASP A 53 -1.39 -12.64 21.98
CA ASP A 53 -0.65 -11.68 22.82
C ASP A 53 -0.33 -10.35 22.11
N GLY A 54 -0.76 -10.19 20.86
CA GLY A 54 -0.56 -8.98 20.07
C GLY A 54 0.80 -8.87 19.39
N GLN A 55 1.61 -9.94 19.36
CA GLN A 55 2.92 -9.92 18.71
C GLN A 55 2.80 -10.21 17.21
N PRO A 56 3.47 -9.45 16.32
CA PRO A 56 3.48 -9.78 14.90
C PRO A 56 4.02 -11.18 14.62
N ILE A 57 3.36 -11.90 13.72
CA ILE A 57 3.89 -13.16 13.18
C ILE A 57 4.89 -12.80 12.08
N PHE A 58 6.12 -13.29 12.19
CA PHE A 58 7.17 -13.08 11.21
C PHE A 58 7.90 -14.38 10.85
N ALA A 59 8.42 -14.43 9.63
CA ALA A 59 9.35 -15.46 9.20
C ALA A 59 10.78 -14.95 9.38
N SER A 60 11.68 -15.79 9.87
CA SER A 60 13.11 -15.47 9.93
C SER A 60 13.77 -15.82 8.60
N VAL A 61 14.43 -14.87 7.97
CA VAL A 61 15.26 -15.09 6.77
C VAL A 61 16.73 -15.01 7.18
N GLU A 62 17.54 -16.00 6.78
CA GLU A 62 18.97 -15.98 7.07
C GLU A 62 19.62 -14.76 6.41
N GLY A 63 20.40 -13.99 7.17
CA GLY A 63 21.21 -12.89 6.65
C GLY A 63 22.34 -13.43 5.76
N GLU A 64 22.69 -12.70 4.70
CA GLU A 64 23.84 -13.06 3.88
C GLU A 64 25.14 -12.82 4.67
N ASN A 65 26.15 -13.68 4.48
CA ASN A 65 27.51 -13.49 5.03
C ASN A 65 27.63 -13.35 6.57
N GLY A 66 26.75 -13.98 7.34
CA GLY A 66 26.83 -14.01 8.81
C GLY A 66 26.21 -12.80 9.50
N GLU A 67 25.38 -12.04 8.78
CA GLU A 67 24.46 -11.06 9.34
C GLU A 67 23.38 -11.75 10.19
N GLU A 68 22.83 -11.02 11.15
CA GLU A 68 21.74 -11.53 11.98
C GLU A 68 20.51 -11.85 11.11
N PRO A 69 19.71 -12.87 11.48
CA PRO A 69 18.50 -13.18 10.74
C PRO A 69 17.54 -11.99 10.74
N ILE A 70 16.98 -11.66 9.58
CA ILE A 70 16.02 -10.58 9.43
C ILE A 70 14.62 -11.18 9.55
N GLY A 71 13.80 -10.63 10.44
CA GLY A 71 12.38 -10.95 10.52
C GLY A 71 11.64 -10.33 9.34
N VAL A 72 10.75 -11.09 8.70
CA VAL A 72 9.85 -10.58 7.66
C VAL A 72 8.42 -10.80 8.11
N THR A 73 7.67 -9.72 8.30
CA THR A 73 6.24 -9.76 8.62
C THR A 73 5.39 -9.33 7.42
N GLY A 74 4.22 -9.92 7.29
CA GLY A 74 3.31 -9.66 6.19
C GLY A 74 2.25 -8.62 6.53
N VAL A 75 2.05 -7.68 5.60
CA VAL A 75 1.01 -6.65 5.65
C VAL A 75 0.11 -6.80 4.44
N PHE A 76 -1.18 -7.03 4.64
CA PHE A 76 -2.15 -7.29 3.59
C PHE A 76 -2.99 -6.05 3.30
N VAL A 77 -3.32 -5.83 2.03
CA VAL A 77 -4.27 -4.80 1.61
C VAL A 77 -5.72 -5.27 1.84
N SER A 78 -5.98 -6.56 1.62
CA SER A 78 -7.30 -7.18 1.81
C SER A 78 -7.37 -7.97 3.12
N PRO A 79 -8.41 -7.76 3.95
CA PRO A 79 -8.66 -8.62 5.12
C PRO A 79 -9.02 -10.04 4.71
N SER A 80 -9.82 -10.24 3.66
CA SER A 80 -10.14 -11.58 3.15
C SER A 80 -8.90 -12.38 2.75
N ASP A 81 -7.91 -11.75 2.11
CA ASP A 81 -6.66 -12.43 1.76
C ASP A 81 -5.86 -12.86 3.01
N ALA A 82 -5.82 -12.01 4.04
CA ALA A 82 -5.20 -12.34 5.32
C ALA A 82 -5.95 -13.49 6.03
N GLU A 83 -7.28 -13.49 6.02
CA GLU A 83 -8.13 -14.55 6.59
C GLU A 83 -7.91 -15.88 5.88
N ASN A 84 -7.96 -15.87 4.55
CA ASN A 84 -7.74 -17.04 3.72
C ASN A 84 -6.35 -17.64 3.95
N LEU A 85 -5.33 -16.79 4.12
CA LEU A 85 -3.99 -17.24 4.45
C LEU A 85 -3.95 -17.96 5.81
N VAL A 86 -4.51 -17.36 6.86
CA VAL A 86 -4.54 -17.95 8.20
C VAL A 86 -5.27 -19.30 8.18
N LEU A 87 -6.43 -19.37 7.52
CA LEU A 87 -7.20 -20.60 7.39
C LEU A 87 -6.41 -21.69 6.66
N ALA A 88 -5.76 -21.35 5.54
CA ALA A 88 -4.95 -22.29 4.78
C ALA A 88 -3.76 -22.80 5.60
N ARG A 89 -3.08 -21.92 6.33
CA ARG A 89 -1.93 -22.29 7.17
C ARG A 89 -2.31 -23.15 8.37
N ARG A 90 -3.45 -22.88 9.00
CA ARG A 90 -4.01 -23.73 10.08
C ARG A 90 -4.25 -25.16 9.60
N GLU A 91 -4.92 -25.31 8.46
CA GLU A 91 -5.24 -26.63 7.91
C GLU A 91 -4.00 -27.37 7.41
N GLU A 92 -3.07 -26.66 6.77
CA GLU A 92 -1.79 -27.22 6.35
C GLU A 92 -0.97 -27.74 7.55
N ALA A 93 -0.80 -26.91 8.59
CA ALA A 93 -0.05 -27.28 9.78
C ALA A 93 -0.67 -28.49 10.50
N LYS A 94 -2.01 -28.52 10.60
CA LYS A 94 -2.75 -29.66 11.15
C LYS A 94 -2.49 -30.94 10.35
N THR A 95 -2.66 -30.87 9.03
CA THR A 95 -2.49 -32.02 8.12
C THR A 95 -1.07 -32.58 8.22
N LEU A 96 -0.06 -31.71 8.25
CA LEU A 96 1.34 -32.11 8.37
C LEU A 96 1.62 -32.79 9.72
N LEU A 97 1.11 -32.24 10.82
CA LEU A 97 1.27 -32.82 12.16
C LEU A 97 0.62 -34.21 12.24
N GLU A 98 -0.63 -34.35 11.79
CA GLU A 98 -1.34 -35.63 11.78
C GLU A 98 -0.63 -36.67 10.90
N ALA A 99 -0.11 -36.25 9.75
CA ALA A 99 0.63 -37.11 8.84
C ALA A 99 1.94 -37.62 9.45
N GLU A 100 2.69 -36.78 10.17
CA GLU A 100 3.91 -37.20 10.87
C GLU A 100 3.59 -38.18 12.02
N GLN A 101 2.55 -37.88 12.81
CA GLN A 101 2.09 -38.76 13.89
C GLN A 101 1.56 -40.11 13.38
N ALA A 102 1.04 -40.19 12.16
CA ALA A 102 0.56 -41.45 11.59
C ALA A 102 1.68 -42.37 11.07
N LYS A 103 2.93 -41.89 10.94
CA LYS A 103 4.05 -42.70 10.46
C LYS A 103 4.40 -43.81 11.46
N ALA A 104 4.79 -44.99 10.96
CA ALA A 104 5.27 -46.08 11.83
C ALA A 104 6.62 -45.77 12.48
N ASN A 105 7.46 -44.97 11.80
CA ASN A 105 8.76 -44.47 12.28
C ASN A 105 8.66 -42.96 12.47
N GLN A 106 7.89 -42.53 13.47
CA GLN A 106 7.73 -41.12 13.81
C GLN A 106 9.09 -40.47 14.13
N ASP A 107 9.30 -39.23 13.69
CA ASP A 107 10.42 -38.41 14.14
C ASP A 107 9.95 -37.45 15.26
N PRO A 108 10.36 -37.67 16.53
CA PRO A 108 9.97 -36.80 17.64
C PRO A 108 10.38 -35.34 17.45
N ALA A 109 11.49 -35.07 16.76
CA ALA A 109 11.93 -33.70 16.49
C ALA A 109 10.99 -33.00 15.51
N ALA A 110 10.59 -33.70 14.44
CA ALA A 110 9.62 -33.20 13.47
C ALA A 110 8.25 -32.94 14.12
N ILE A 111 7.79 -33.85 15.00
CA ILE A 111 6.53 -33.67 15.73
C ILE A 111 6.57 -32.41 16.61
N SER A 112 7.69 -32.14 17.31
CA SER A 112 7.82 -30.92 18.13
C SER A 112 7.67 -29.66 17.29
N ILE A 113 8.40 -29.58 16.18
CA ILE A 113 8.37 -28.42 15.26
C ILE A 113 6.96 -28.22 14.68
N LEU A 114 6.32 -29.30 14.22
CA LEU A 114 4.96 -29.23 13.66
C LEU A 114 3.91 -28.88 14.72
N THR A 115 4.13 -29.28 15.97
CA THR A 115 3.25 -28.91 17.10
C THR A 115 3.35 -27.42 17.39
N GLU A 116 4.57 -26.87 17.45
CA GLU A 116 4.81 -25.43 17.63
C GLU A 116 4.23 -24.62 16.47
N GLN A 117 4.45 -25.05 15.22
CA GLN A 117 3.87 -24.40 14.05
C GLN A 117 2.34 -24.44 14.06
N TYR A 118 1.73 -25.57 14.41
CA TYR A 118 0.28 -25.67 14.51
C TYR A 118 -0.27 -24.74 15.59
N ALA A 119 0.36 -24.69 16.77
CA ALA A 119 -0.03 -23.77 17.86
C ALA A 119 0.05 -22.30 17.43
N LEU A 120 1.15 -21.88 16.79
CA LEU A 120 1.32 -20.52 16.26
C LEU A 120 0.15 -20.12 15.34
N TRP A 121 -0.22 -20.99 14.39
CA TRP A 121 -1.31 -20.69 13.48
C TRP A 121 -2.69 -20.75 14.14
N GLN A 122 -2.87 -21.48 15.25
CA GLN A 122 -4.11 -21.40 16.02
C GLN A 122 -4.27 -20.02 16.67
N GLU A 123 -3.21 -19.47 17.24
CA GLU A 123 -3.18 -18.14 17.88
C GLU A 123 -3.15 -16.97 16.89
N ALA A 124 -3.05 -17.24 15.58
CA ALA A 124 -2.99 -16.21 14.56
C ALA A 124 -4.33 -15.45 14.42
N ASN A 125 -4.28 -14.15 14.65
CA ASN A 125 -5.37 -13.21 14.46
C ASN A 125 -4.97 -12.12 13.46
N ILE A 126 -5.98 -11.42 12.94
CA ILE A 126 -5.79 -10.32 12.02
C ILE A 126 -6.01 -9.01 12.77
N LEU A 127 -5.00 -8.16 12.74
CA LEU A 127 -5.03 -6.82 13.30
C LEU A 127 -5.25 -5.81 12.16
N PRO A 128 -6.44 -5.15 12.08
CA PRO A 128 -6.58 -3.94 11.29
C PRO A 128 -5.75 -2.82 11.92
N ILE A 129 -4.83 -2.25 11.16
CA ILE A 129 -3.91 -1.20 11.60
C ILE A 129 -3.76 -0.14 10.50
N GLY A 130 -3.70 1.13 10.88
CA GLY A 130 -3.43 2.22 9.94
C GLY A 130 -2.02 2.14 9.37
N LEU A 131 -1.87 2.48 8.09
CA LEU A 131 -0.57 2.50 7.43
C LEU A 131 0.41 3.52 8.05
N ASP A 132 -0.13 4.58 8.68
CA ASP A 132 0.63 5.54 9.50
C ASP A 132 1.36 4.85 10.67
N ARG A 133 0.70 3.91 11.35
CA ARG A 133 1.28 3.17 12.48
C ARG A 133 2.35 2.20 12.03
N ILE A 134 2.14 1.55 10.89
CA ILE A 134 3.17 0.70 10.27
C ILE A 134 4.39 1.54 9.91
N TYR A 135 4.18 2.71 9.29
CA TYR A 135 5.24 3.64 8.96
C TYR A 135 6.01 4.11 10.20
N GLN A 136 5.32 4.53 11.26
CA GLN A 136 5.94 4.93 12.52
C GLN A 136 6.77 3.80 13.14
N PHE A 137 6.21 2.58 13.19
CA PHE A 137 6.90 1.44 13.76
C PHE A 137 8.15 1.08 12.94
N ALA A 138 8.05 1.08 11.61
CA ALA A 138 9.19 0.79 10.72
C ALA A 138 10.36 1.78 10.89
N GLN A 139 10.11 2.97 11.41
CA GLN A 139 11.12 4.00 11.69
C GLN A 139 11.68 3.92 13.12
N SER A 140 11.19 3.03 13.96
CA SER A 140 11.61 2.87 15.36
C SER A 140 12.77 1.88 15.51
N ASP A 141 13.53 2.03 16.59
CA ASP A 141 14.63 1.11 16.94
C ASP A 141 14.13 -0.34 17.14
N ASP A 142 12.85 -0.52 17.52
CA ASP A 142 12.23 -1.85 17.69
C ASP A 142 12.07 -2.61 16.35
N ALA A 143 12.16 -1.91 15.22
CA ALA A 143 12.04 -2.49 13.88
C ALA A 143 13.39 -2.72 13.17
N GLU A 144 14.54 -2.46 13.82
CA GLU A 144 15.88 -2.55 13.18
C GLU A 144 16.13 -3.88 12.45
N ASN A 145 15.56 -4.98 12.94
CA ASN A 145 15.69 -6.33 12.36
C ASN A 145 14.36 -6.87 11.80
N LEU A 146 13.40 -6.00 11.47
CA LEU A 146 12.11 -6.37 10.92
C LEU A 146 11.84 -5.67 9.58
N THR A 147 11.52 -6.45 8.56
CA THR A 147 11.06 -5.96 7.26
C THR A 147 9.57 -6.21 7.09
N PHE A 148 8.86 -5.17 6.66
CA PHE A 148 7.46 -5.27 6.26
C PHE A 148 7.35 -5.64 4.79
N LYS A 149 6.65 -6.73 4.50
CA LYS A 149 6.31 -7.12 3.13
C LYS A 149 4.83 -6.87 2.89
N PHE A 150 4.53 -5.97 1.96
CA PHE A 150 3.17 -5.68 1.56
C PHE A 150 2.65 -6.70 0.54
N PHE A 151 1.42 -7.13 0.71
CA PHE A 151 0.74 -8.12 -0.11
C PHE A 151 -0.50 -7.49 -0.76
N PRO A 152 -0.43 -7.18 -2.07
CA PRO A 152 -1.60 -6.79 -2.84
C PRO A 152 -2.49 -8.00 -3.14
N THR A 153 -3.73 -7.73 -3.56
CA THR A 153 -4.62 -8.75 -4.09
C THR A 153 -4.17 -9.20 -5.48
N VAL A 154 -4.66 -10.37 -5.91
CA VAL A 154 -4.41 -10.87 -7.28
C VAL A 154 -4.98 -9.91 -8.32
N GLU A 155 -6.19 -9.39 -8.10
CA GLU A 155 -6.88 -8.46 -9.00
C GLU A 155 -6.09 -7.16 -9.19
N GLN A 156 -5.52 -6.63 -8.10
CA GLN A 156 -4.63 -5.47 -8.13
C GLN A 156 -3.41 -5.71 -9.02
N LEU A 157 -2.73 -6.85 -8.86
CA LEU A 157 -1.55 -7.20 -9.65
C LEU A 157 -1.89 -7.39 -11.14
N GLU A 158 -3.01 -8.03 -11.45
CA GLU A 158 -3.47 -8.21 -12.82
C GLU A 158 -3.82 -6.89 -13.50
N ALA A 159 -4.51 -5.99 -12.79
CA ALA A 159 -4.82 -4.66 -13.28
C ALA A 159 -3.55 -3.82 -13.51
N ALA A 160 -2.62 -3.82 -12.56
CA ALA A 160 -1.36 -3.10 -12.68
C ALA A 160 -0.51 -3.59 -13.85
N SER A 161 -0.38 -4.91 -14.00
CA SER A 161 0.34 -5.57 -15.10
C SER A 161 -0.24 -5.17 -16.47
N GLN A 162 -1.57 -5.06 -16.57
CA GLN A 162 -2.23 -4.56 -17.79
C GLN A 162 -1.93 -3.09 -18.07
N VAL A 163 -1.90 -2.23 -17.05
CA VAL A 163 -1.60 -0.79 -17.21
C VAL A 163 -0.16 -0.55 -17.70
N ILE A 164 0.82 -1.29 -17.16
CA ILE A 164 2.24 -1.11 -17.52
C ILE A 164 2.70 -2.00 -18.68
N GLU A 165 1.82 -2.82 -19.24
CA GLU A 165 2.11 -3.80 -20.29
C GLU A 165 3.33 -4.69 -19.94
N ASN A 166 3.37 -5.18 -18.70
CA ASN A 166 4.45 -6.04 -18.18
C ASN A 166 3.85 -7.25 -17.47
N ASP A 167 4.61 -8.36 -17.42
CA ASP A 167 4.16 -9.63 -16.83
C ASP A 167 4.05 -9.57 -15.30
N SER A 168 4.63 -8.57 -14.65
CA SER A 168 4.58 -8.41 -13.20
C SER A 168 4.69 -6.96 -12.76
N PHE A 169 4.06 -6.66 -11.63
CA PHE A 169 4.16 -5.39 -10.94
C PHE A 169 4.83 -5.57 -9.56
N PRO A 170 5.84 -4.78 -9.21
CA PRO A 170 6.48 -4.87 -7.89
C PRO A 170 5.69 -4.08 -6.84
N GLY A 171 5.34 -4.72 -5.73
CA GLY A 171 4.71 -4.06 -4.59
C GLY A 171 3.20 -3.89 -4.74
N VAL A 172 2.61 -2.99 -3.93
CA VAL A 172 1.16 -2.73 -3.94
C VAL A 172 0.84 -1.63 -4.95
N PRO A 173 0.02 -1.87 -5.98
CA PRO A 173 -0.27 -0.86 -6.97
C PRO A 173 -1.25 0.20 -6.46
N LEU A 174 -0.94 1.45 -6.77
CA LEU A 174 -1.78 2.62 -6.61
C LEU A 174 -2.06 3.21 -7.99
N PHE A 175 -3.33 3.38 -8.33
CA PHE A 175 -3.78 3.85 -9.63
C PHE A 175 -4.25 5.30 -9.57
N PHE A 176 -3.97 6.07 -10.63
CA PHE A 176 -4.47 7.44 -10.75
C PHE A 176 -4.63 7.88 -12.21
N LEU A 177 -5.62 8.74 -12.46
CA LEU A 177 -5.98 9.21 -13.78
C LEU A 177 -5.25 10.50 -14.14
N SER A 178 -4.66 10.55 -15.33
CA SER A 178 -4.13 11.78 -15.93
C SER A 178 -4.83 12.11 -17.24
N ILE A 179 -4.92 13.39 -17.56
CA ILE A 179 -5.54 13.93 -18.77
C ILE A 179 -4.52 14.79 -19.50
N GLN A 180 -4.22 14.46 -20.74
CA GLN A 180 -3.44 15.32 -21.63
C GLN A 180 -4.33 16.38 -22.26
N SER A 181 -3.97 17.64 -22.10
CA SER A 181 -4.70 18.77 -22.67
C SER A 181 -3.72 19.82 -23.22
N THR A 182 -4.25 20.92 -23.71
CA THR A 182 -3.47 22.03 -24.25
C THR A 182 -3.79 23.28 -23.45
N ASP A 183 -2.77 24.02 -23.02
CA ASP A 183 -2.95 25.31 -22.37
C ASP A 183 -3.49 26.39 -23.34
N GLU A 184 -3.78 27.58 -22.82
CA GLU A 184 -4.27 28.71 -23.64
C GLU A 184 -3.29 29.13 -24.76
N SER A 185 -2.02 28.76 -24.64
CA SER A 185 -0.94 29.09 -25.59
C SER A 185 -0.67 28.00 -26.63
N GLY A 186 -1.37 26.85 -26.56
CA GLY A 186 -1.15 25.75 -27.49
C GLY A 186 -0.13 24.70 -27.03
N ASN A 187 0.40 24.78 -25.81
CA ASN A 187 1.38 23.81 -25.30
C ASN A 187 0.70 22.62 -24.61
N PRO A 188 1.23 21.39 -24.77
CA PRO A 188 0.71 20.22 -24.08
C PRO A 188 0.94 20.35 -22.56
N ILE A 189 -0.10 20.06 -21.78
CA ILE A 189 -0.07 19.99 -20.33
C ILE A 189 -0.75 18.70 -19.85
N THR A 190 -0.35 18.21 -18.69
CA THR A 190 -0.99 17.08 -18.01
C THR A 190 -1.76 17.62 -16.81
N THR A 191 -3.04 17.29 -16.72
CA THR A 191 -3.91 17.65 -15.59
C THR A 191 -4.45 16.41 -14.92
N PHE A 192 -4.79 16.51 -13.65
CA PHE A 192 -5.32 15.41 -12.85
C PHE A 192 -6.73 15.76 -12.37
N PRO A 193 -7.69 14.83 -12.46
CA PRO A 193 -8.98 15.03 -11.83
C PRO A 193 -8.83 15.13 -10.31
N THR A 194 -9.72 15.90 -9.68
CA THR A 194 -9.74 16.13 -8.25
C THR A 194 -11.09 15.76 -7.65
N LEU A 195 -11.12 15.33 -6.38
CA LEU A 195 -12.35 14.94 -5.66
C LEU A 195 -13.37 16.10 -5.57
N GLU A 196 -12.86 17.32 -5.44
CA GLU A 196 -13.62 18.57 -5.48
C GLU A 196 -12.88 19.56 -6.40
N ALA A 197 -13.54 20.62 -6.88
CA ALA A 197 -12.92 21.58 -7.80
C ALA A 197 -11.71 22.28 -7.14
N GLY A 198 -10.49 22.02 -7.66
CA GLY A 198 -9.24 22.51 -7.06
C GLY A 198 -8.83 21.77 -5.76
N GLY A 199 -9.44 20.62 -5.50
CA GLY A 199 -9.20 19.77 -4.35
C GLY A 199 -8.11 18.72 -4.57
N GLN A 200 -8.19 17.62 -3.83
CA GLN A 200 -7.18 16.57 -3.82
C GLN A 200 -7.29 15.63 -5.02
N ILE A 201 -6.14 15.15 -5.51
CA ILE A 201 -6.02 14.13 -6.56
C ILE A 201 -6.21 12.76 -5.93
N PRO A 202 -7.26 12.00 -6.27
CA PRO A 202 -7.45 10.67 -5.70
C PRO A 202 -6.48 9.67 -6.33
N ILE A 203 -5.85 8.86 -5.48
CA ILE A 203 -5.04 7.71 -5.85
C ILE A 203 -5.63 6.46 -5.20
N PHE A 204 -5.94 5.46 -6.01
CA PHE A 204 -6.80 4.34 -5.61
C PHE A 204 -6.00 3.05 -5.48
N PHE A 205 -6.35 2.20 -4.51
CA PHE A 205 -5.83 0.83 -4.45
C PHE A 205 -6.42 -0.07 -5.55
N GLU A 206 -7.57 0.31 -6.12
CA GLU A 206 -8.28 -0.47 -7.14
C GLU A 206 -8.45 0.34 -8.42
N VAL A 207 -8.49 -0.35 -9.57
CA VAL A 207 -8.61 0.33 -10.87
C VAL A 207 -10.07 0.67 -11.21
N ASP A 208 -11.03 -0.06 -10.66
CA ASP A 208 -12.45 0.04 -11.00
C ASP A 208 -13.03 1.46 -10.82
N PRO A 209 -12.75 2.20 -9.74
CA PRO A 209 -13.20 3.59 -9.60
C PRO A 209 -12.75 4.50 -10.75
N ILE A 210 -11.56 4.26 -11.30
CA ILE A 210 -11.03 5.03 -12.44
C ILE A 210 -11.75 4.62 -13.73
N LEU A 211 -12.03 3.32 -13.92
CA LEU A 211 -12.76 2.84 -15.09
C LEU A 211 -14.19 3.39 -15.14
N GLU A 212 -14.83 3.55 -13.98
CA GLU A 212 -16.11 4.25 -13.86
C GLU A 212 -15.97 5.73 -14.19
N GLN A 213 -14.94 6.39 -13.66
CA GLN A 213 -14.68 7.81 -13.92
C GLN A 213 -14.48 8.10 -15.42
N ILE A 214 -13.74 7.23 -16.12
CA ILE A 214 -13.46 7.34 -17.56
C ILE A 214 -14.73 7.31 -18.41
N GLN A 215 -15.75 6.55 -18.00
CA GLN A 215 -17.03 6.48 -18.73
C GLN A 215 -17.77 7.82 -18.78
N GLY A 216 -17.48 8.74 -17.85
CA GLY A 216 -18.04 10.08 -17.82
C GLY A 216 -17.41 11.08 -18.81
N PHE A 217 -16.29 10.74 -19.45
CA PHE A 217 -15.60 11.66 -20.37
C PHE A 217 -16.03 11.44 -21.83
N GLU A 218 -16.34 12.54 -22.53
CA GLU A 218 -16.72 12.51 -23.95
C GLU A 218 -15.56 12.07 -24.86
N ASN A 219 -14.32 12.40 -24.50
CA ASN A 219 -13.12 12.02 -25.24
C ASN A 219 -12.14 11.28 -24.32
N GLN A 220 -11.90 10.01 -24.63
CA GLN A 220 -11.03 9.13 -23.85
C GLN A 220 -9.61 9.03 -24.41
N ASP A 221 -9.35 9.57 -25.62
CA ASP A 221 -8.05 9.44 -26.30
C ASP A 221 -6.91 10.15 -25.56
N ASN A 222 -7.26 11.12 -24.71
CA ASN A 222 -6.32 11.92 -23.93
C ASN A 222 -6.17 11.44 -22.48
N LEU A 223 -6.88 10.38 -22.09
CA LEU A 223 -6.87 9.83 -20.75
C LEU A 223 -5.76 8.78 -20.62
N SER A 224 -5.11 8.72 -19.46
CA SER A 224 -4.13 7.69 -19.16
C SER A 224 -4.24 7.29 -17.70
N ILE A 225 -4.41 5.99 -17.46
CA ILE A 225 -4.30 5.38 -16.13
C ILE A 225 -2.82 5.20 -15.85
N ASN A 226 -2.36 5.73 -14.73
CA ASN A 226 -0.99 5.57 -14.25
C ASN A 226 -1.02 4.64 -13.04
N VAL A 227 0.10 3.97 -12.79
CA VAL A 227 0.27 3.12 -11.62
C VAL A 227 1.62 3.38 -10.95
N MET A 228 1.63 3.40 -9.62
CA MET A 228 2.80 3.57 -8.76
C MET A 228 2.75 2.55 -7.62
N ALA A 229 3.88 2.00 -7.20
CA ALA A 229 3.91 1.14 -6.03
C ALA A 229 3.73 1.97 -4.75
N LEU A 230 2.96 1.48 -3.78
CA LEU A 230 2.74 2.12 -2.48
C LEU A 230 4.06 2.40 -1.77
N GLU A 231 5.00 1.47 -1.83
CA GLU A 231 6.33 1.58 -1.24
C GLU A 231 7.13 2.74 -1.89
N VAL A 232 6.97 2.92 -3.21
CA VAL A 232 7.55 4.06 -3.92
C VAL A 232 6.86 5.36 -3.52
N PHE A 233 5.53 5.35 -3.36
CA PHE A 233 4.79 6.52 -2.90
C PHE A 233 5.24 6.97 -1.49
N ILE A 234 5.31 6.05 -0.52
CA ILE A 234 5.76 6.32 0.85
C ILE A 234 7.20 6.84 0.86
N SER A 235 8.11 6.19 0.12
CA SER A 235 9.51 6.63 0.05
C SER A 235 9.65 8.03 -0.55
N LYS A 236 8.81 8.38 -1.53
CA LYS A 236 8.75 9.74 -2.07
C LYS A 236 8.19 10.76 -1.07
N LEU A 237 7.16 10.41 -0.31
CA LEU A 237 6.63 11.29 0.74
C LEU A 237 7.69 11.64 1.79
N ALA A 238 8.55 10.68 2.12
CA ALA A 238 9.61 10.83 3.11
C ALA A 238 10.90 11.48 2.57
N ASN A 239 11.01 11.72 1.26
CA ASN A 239 12.22 12.26 0.63
C ASN A 239 12.19 13.80 0.58
N ASP A 240 13.12 14.45 1.27
CA ASP A 240 13.27 15.91 1.35
C ASP A 240 14.02 16.53 0.15
N ASP A 241 14.72 15.71 -0.63
CA ASP A 241 15.51 16.14 -1.78
C ASP A 241 14.70 16.24 -3.09
N LEU A 242 13.38 15.99 -3.05
CA LEU A 242 12.54 16.06 -4.25
C LEU A 242 12.36 17.50 -4.75
N PRO A 243 12.24 17.72 -6.08
CA PRO A 243 11.83 19.00 -6.64
C PRO A 243 10.51 19.53 -6.05
N GLU A 244 10.38 20.85 -5.91
CA GLU A 244 9.22 21.50 -5.26
C GLU A 244 7.88 21.13 -5.92
N ASP A 245 7.86 21.05 -7.25
CA ASP A 245 6.70 20.64 -8.03
C ASP A 245 6.29 19.19 -7.75
N GLU A 246 7.27 18.28 -7.61
CA GLU A 246 7.01 16.89 -7.23
C GLU A 246 6.49 16.78 -5.80
N GLN A 247 7.05 17.54 -4.85
CA GLN A 247 6.53 17.57 -3.48
C GLN A 247 5.10 18.10 -3.42
N ASN A 248 4.78 19.17 -4.15
CA ASN A 248 3.43 19.74 -4.19
C ASN A 248 2.44 18.77 -4.82
N PHE A 249 2.84 18.06 -5.87
CA PHE A 249 2.04 17.00 -6.47
C PHE A 249 1.70 15.88 -5.45
N LEU A 250 2.68 15.43 -4.66
CA LEU A 250 2.46 14.44 -3.60
C LEU A 250 1.56 14.97 -2.46
N LYS A 251 1.59 16.27 -2.16
CA LYS A 251 0.66 16.91 -1.19
C LYS A 251 -0.77 16.86 -1.65
N GLU A 252 -1.01 17.03 -2.95
CA GLU A 252 -2.35 17.03 -3.53
C GLU A 252 -2.93 15.61 -3.63
N MET A 253 -2.08 14.57 -3.68
CA MET A 253 -2.50 13.18 -3.73
C MET A 253 -3.13 12.69 -2.43
N THR A 254 -4.25 11.97 -2.54
CA THR A 254 -4.96 11.37 -1.38
C THR A 254 -5.29 9.91 -1.64
N LEU A 255 -4.87 9.06 -0.72
CA LEU A 255 -5.08 7.61 -0.77
C LEU A 255 -6.55 7.28 -0.53
N ILE A 256 -7.16 6.61 -1.51
CA ILE A 256 -8.50 6.07 -1.43
C ILE A 256 -8.37 4.57 -1.16
N PRO A 257 -8.74 4.07 0.03
CA PRO A 257 -8.56 2.68 0.42
C PRO A 257 -9.37 1.74 -0.47
N ALA A 258 -9.02 0.45 -0.47
CA ALA A 258 -9.78 -0.58 -1.16
C ALA A 258 -11.23 -0.65 -0.64
N GLU A 259 -12.18 -1.03 -1.50
CA GLU A 259 -13.61 -1.06 -1.18
C GLU A 259 -13.90 -1.91 0.06
N GLU A 260 -13.34 -3.12 0.13
CA GLU A 260 -13.49 -4.03 1.27
C GLU A 260 -13.07 -3.37 2.59
N SER A 261 -11.96 -2.64 2.56
CA SER A 261 -11.42 -1.88 3.70
C SER A 261 -12.30 -0.71 4.09
N ALA A 262 -12.84 0.03 3.13
CA ALA A 262 -13.76 1.14 3.39
C ALA A 262 -15.05 0.64 4.05
N LEU A 263 -15.60 -0.49 3.59
CA LEU A 263 -16.77 -1.13 4.18
C LEU A 263 -16.53 -1.59 5.62
N LEU A 264 -15.35 -2.16 5.90
CA LEU A 264 -14.99 -2.58 7.25
C LEU A 264 -14.92 -1.39 8.22
N ILE A 265 -14.29 -0.28 7.80
CA ILE A 265 -14.25 0.96 8.60
C ILE A 265 -15.67 1.43 8.92
N GLN A 266 -16.56 1.44 7.93
CA GLN A 266 -17.95 1.83 8.13
C GLN A 266 -18.65 0.92 9.16
N GLN A 267 -18.48 -0.40 9.04
CA GLN A 267 -19.09 -1.36 9.97
C GLN A 267 -18.57 -1.17 11.42
N ILE A 268 -17.29 -0.87 11.60
CA ILE A 268 -16.70 -0.58 12.92
C ILE A 268 -17.31 0.69 13.53
N ILE A 269 -17.48 1.74 12.73
CA ILE A 269 -18.10 3.00 13.18
C ILE A 269 -19.58 2.78 13.58
N GLU A 270 -20.33 2.01 12.78
CA GLU A 270 -21.74 1.70 13.03
C GLU A 270 -21.93 0.84 14.29
N SER A 271 -21.08 -0.16 14.52
CA SER A 271 -21.12 -0.99 15.73
C SER A 271 -20.78 -0.20 17.00
N THR A 272 -19.79 0.70 16.93
CA THR A 272 -19.40 1.55 18.07
C THR A 272 -20.47 2.60 18.42
N SER A 273 -21.22 3.08 17.43
CA SER A 273 -22.31 4.05 17.63
C SER A 273 -23.62 3.42 18.10
N GLY A 274 -23.88 2.15 17.77
CA GLY A 274 -25.05 1.39 18.26
C GLY A 274 -24.99 1.04 19.75
N GLU A 275 -23.80 0.88 20.33
CA GLU A 275 -23.63 0.51 21.74
C GLU A 275 -23.87 1.68 22.72
N SER A 276 -23.82 2.92 22.23
CA SER A 276 -24.08 4.14 23.03
C SER A 276 -25.58 4.46 23.20
N GLY A 277 -26.48 3.79 22.46
CA GLY A 277 -27.92 4.03 22.49
C GLY A 277 -28.76 3.15 23.43
N SER A 278 -28.14 2.19 24.13
CA SER A 278 -28.83 1.15 24.93
C SER A 278 -28.89 1.43 26.44
N THR A 279 -28.59 2.67 26.87
CA THR A 279 -28.78 3.09 28.28
C THR A 279 -29.64 4.35 28.37
N SER A 280 -30.92 4.19 28.11
CA SER A 280 -31.95 5.11 28.61
C SER A 280 -33.23 4.31 28.82
N GLU A 281 -33.56 4.14 30.10
CA GLU A 281 -34.79 3.53 30.65
C GLU A 281 -36.08 4.16 30.13
#